data_AF-A0A972RD02-F1
#
_entry.id   AF-A0A972RD02-F1
#
_cell.length_a   1.000
_cell.length_b   1.000
_cell.length_c   1.000
_cell.angle_alpha   90.00
_cell.angle_beta   90.00
_cell.angle_gamma   90.00
#
_symmetry.space_group_name_H-M   'P 1'
#
loop_
_entity.id
_entity.type
_entity.pdbx_description
1 polymer ?
#
loop_
_entity_poly.entity_id
_entity_poly.type
_entity_poly.pdbx_seq_one_letter_code
_entity_poly.pdbx_strand_id
1 'polypeptide(L)' 'MDPAVKAVLASGYVNELFLEDYQNEGFCGLLTKPYQVTELKELLDRLLSRDPEGLRGAGI' A
#
# COMPACT_ATOMS: atom_id res chain seq x y z
N MET A 1 10.84 -7.15 14.56
CA MET A 1 9.70 -7.13 13.62
C MET A 1 9.86 -8.32 12.69
N ASP A 2 8.77 -8.97 12.31
CA ASP A 2 8.76 -10.13 11.40
C ASP A 2 8.85 -9.64 9.95
N PRO A 3 9.93 -9.94 9.20
CA PRO A 3 10.08 -9.52 7.81
C PRO A 3 9.01 -10.08 6.86
N ALA A 4 8.31 -11.14 7.25
CA ALA A 4 7.24 -11.73 6.45
C ALA A 4 5.92 -10.95 6.53
N VAL A 5 5.81 -9.97 7.45
CA VAL A 5 4.60 -9.16 7.61
C VAL A 5 4.52 -8.10 6.52
N LYS A 6 3.37 -8.04 5.83
CA LYS A 6 2.99 -6.98 4.90
C LYS A 6 2.46 -5.78 5.68
N ALA A 7 3.30 -4.74 5.85
CA ALA A 7 2.93 -3.52 6.57
C ALA A 7 2.37 -2.43 5.63
N VAL A 8 1.30 -1.76 6.03
CA VAL A 8 0.66 -0.67 5.26
C VAL A 8 0.67 0.60 6.10
N LEU A 9 1.11 1.71 5.50
CA LEU A 9 1.06 3.02 6.15
C LEU A 9 -0.31 3.66 5.92
N ALA A 10 -1.00 4.04 7.00
CA ALA A 10 -2.31 4.71 6.89
C ALA A 10 -2.28 6.11 7.54
N SER A 11 -2.14 7.16 6.73
CA SER A 11 -1.93 8.55 7.19
C SER A 11 -3.00 9.50 6.68
N GLY A 12 -3.49 10.40 7.53
CA GLY A 12 -4.36 11.53 7.15
C GLY A 12 -3.60 12.78 6.71
N TYR A 13 -2.28 12.72 6.73
CA TYR A 13 -1.40 13.78 6.27
C TYR A 13 -0.41 13.14 5.29
N VAL A 14 -0.68 13.30 4.00
CA VAL A 14 0.18 12.80 2.93
C VAL A 14 0.73 14.03 2.22
N ASN A 15 2.05 14.17 2.27
CA ASN A 15 2.79 15.14 1.47
C ASN A 15 3.69 14.37 0.50
N GLU A 16 4.30 15.07 -0.44
CA GLU A 16 5.13 14.49 -1.51
C GLU A 16 6.28 13.64 -0.94
N LEU A 17 6.87 14.04 0.20
CA LEU A 17 7.93 13.30 0.88
C LEU A 17 7.48 11.92 1.39
N PHE A 18 6.26 11.81 1.93
CA PHE A 18 5.73 10.52 2.41
C PHE A 18 5.47 9.52 1.27
N LEU A 19 5.19 10.00 0.07
CA LEU A 19 4.95 9.17 -1.11
C LEU A 19 6.24 8.56 -1.66
N GLU A 20 7.37 9.25 -1.56
CA GLU A 20 8.68 8.73 -1.99
C GLU A 20 9.29 7.76 -0.98
N ASP A 21 9.07 7.97 0.32
CA ASP A 21 9.78 7.21 1.37
C ASP A 21 9.08 5.94 1.86
N TYR A 22 7.75 5.80 1.74
CA TYR A 22 7.06 4.63 2.32
C TYR A 22 7.55 3.29 1.73
N GLN A 23 8.00 3.29 0.47
CA GLN A 23 8.57 2.10 -0.16
C GLN A 23 9.98 1.79 0.37
N ASN A 24 10.79 2.83 0.62
CA ASN A 24 12.14 2.70 1.17
C ASN A 24 12.13 2.22 2.63
N GLU A 25 11.09 2.58 3.39
CA GLU A 25 10.86 2.13 4.77
C GLU A 25 10.28 0.71 4.87
N GLY A 26 10.06 0.02 3.73
CA GLY A 26 9.61 -1.37 3.69
C GLY A 26 8.10 -1.58 3.82
N PHE A 27 7.30 -0.53 3.67
CA PHE A 27 5.84 -0.67 3.59
C PHE A 27 5.43 -1.21 2.22
N CYS A 28 4.47 -2.13 2.21
CA CYS A 28 3.91 -2.72 1.00
C CYS A 28 2.75 -1.91 0.40
N GLY A 29 2.30 -0.84 1.08
CA GLY A 29 1.23 0.03 0.58
C GLY A 29 1.00 1.26 1.45
N LEU A 30 0.24 2.21 0.89
CA LEU A 30 -0.18 3.46 1.52
C LEU A 30 -1.71 3.58 1.42
N LEU A 31 -2.35 4.09 2.48
CA LEU A 31 -3.78 4.38 2.53
C LEU A 31 -4.04 5.75 3.16
N THR A 32 -4.50 6.71 2.37
CA THR A 32 -4.77 8.09 2.79
C THR A 32 -6.04 8.16 3.64
N LYS A 33 -6.00 8.79 4.81
CA LYS A 33 -7.21 9.03 5.63
C LYS A 33 -7.83 10.40 5.29
N PRO A 34 -9.16 10.54 5.33
CA PRO A 34 -10.14 9.46 5.45
C PRO A 34 -10.24 8.65 4.16
N TYR A 35 -10.49 7.35 4.27
CA TYR A 35 -10.73 6.44 3.15
C TYR A 35 -12.07 5.74 3.30
N GLN A 36 -12.62 5.30 2.19
CA GLN A 36 -13.77 4.41 2.11
C GLN A 36 -13.36 2.96 2.34
N VAL A 37 -14.30 2.15 2.82
CA VAL A 37 -14.07 0.71 3.02
C VAL A 37 -13.70 -0.02 1.71
N THR A 38 -14.17 0.50 0.58
CA THR A 38 -13.83 -0.02 -0.76
C THR A 38 -12.34 0.17 -1.08
N GLU A 39 -11.76 1.31 -0.73
CA GLU A 39 -10.33 1.60 -0.94
C GLU A 39 -9.45 0.67 -0.09
N LEU A 40 -9.86 0.39 1.15
CA LEU A 40 -9.19 -0.61 1.98
C LEU A 40 -9.32 -2.02 1.39
N LYS A 41 -10.51 -2.40 0.92
CA LYS A 41 -10.74 -3.70 0.28
C LYS A 41 -9.84 -3.89 -0.93
N GLU A 42 -9.78 -2.90 -1.84
CA GLU A 42 -8.93 -2.96 -3.03
C GLU A 42 -7.46 -3.10 -2.68
N LEU A 43 -6.98 -2.35 -1.66
CA LEU A 43 -5.62 -2.48 -1.17
C LEU A 43 -5.34 -3.89 -0.64
N LEU A 44 -6.24 -4.45 0.17
CA LEU A 44 -6.08 -5.80 0.70
C LEU A 44 -6.15 -6.87 -0.39
N ASP A 45 -7.06 -6.74 -1.35
CA ASP A 45 -7.16 -7.66 -2.48
C ASP A 45 -5.84 -7.67 -3.28
N ARG A 46 -5.26 -6.49 -3.55
CA ARG A 46 -3.93 -6.38 -4.19
C ARG A 46 -2.85 -7.08 -3.36
N LEU A 47 -2.76 -6.77 -2.06
CA LEU A 47 -1.71 -7.30 -1.19
C LEU A 47 -1.83 -8.79 -0.89
N LEU A 48 -3.04 -9.34 -0.87
CA LEU A 48 -3.29 -10.73 -0.52
C LEU A 48 -3.49 -11.64 -1.73
N SER A 49 -3.67 -11.06 -2.93
CA SER A 49 -3.69 -11.83 -4.17
C SER A 49 -2.39 -12.62 -4.34
N ARG A 50 -2.52 -13.88 -4.76
CA ARG A 50 -1.43 -14.86 -4.81
C ARG A 50 -0.52 -14.68 -6.05
N ASP A 51 -0.68 -13.58 -6.77
CA ASP A 51 0.00 -13.33 -8.04
C ASP A 51 1.13 -12.29 -7.85
N PRO A 52 2.41 -12.73 -7.78
CA PRO A 52 3.55 -11.82 -7.64
C PRO A 52 3.80 -10.94 -8.88
N GLU A 53 3.07 -11.14 -9.99
CA GLU A 53 3.25 -10.40 -11.26
C GLU A 53 2.19 -9.29 -11.47
N GLY A 54 1.15 -9.22 -10.63
CA GLY A 54 0.02 -8.29 -10.77
C GLY A 54 0.36 -6.79 -10.62
N LEU A 55 1.57 -6.45 -10.20
CA LEU A 55 2.05 -5.06 -10.08
C LEU A 55 2.60 -4.48 -11.41
N ARG A 56 2.74 -5.27 -12.47
CA ARG A 56 3.20 -4.79 -13.80
C ARG A 56 2.07 -4.49 -14.79
N GLY A 57 0.81 -4.74 -14.45
CA GLY A 57 -0.33 -4.64 -15.36
C GLY A 57 -1.18 -3.37 -15.26
N ALA A 58 -1.01 -2.55 -14.21
CA ALA A 58 -1.73 -1.30 -14.06
C ALA A 58 -0.93 -0.16 -14.73
N GLY A 59 -0.84 -0.22 -16.05
CA GLY A 59 -0.43 0.94 -16.85
C GLY A 59 -1.47 2.04 -16.72
N ILE A 60 -1.05 3.18 -16.20
CA ILE A 60 -1.44 4.50 -16.71
C ILE A 60 -0.60 4.80 -17.94
#